data_AF-A0AA95EQB4-F1
#
_entry.id   AF-A0AA95EQB4-F1
#
_cell.length_a   1.000
_cell.length_b   1.000
_cell.length_c   1.000
_cell.angle_alpha   90.00
_cell.angle_beta   90.00
_cell.angle_gamma   90.00
#
_symmetry.space_group_name_H-M   'P 1'
#
loop_
_entity.id
_entity.type
_entity.pdbx_description
1 polymer ?
#
loop_
_entity_poly.entity_id
_entity_poly.type
_entity_poly.pdbx_seq_one_letter_code
_entity_poly.pdbx_strand_id
1 'polypeptide(L)' 'MQATAKYIEELSGQLSQLAEQYGLRDLAYLLKLATEEARSAVEQAADEAPSASDGTHDSSSRA' A
#
# COMPACT_ATOMS: atom_id res chain seq x y z
N MET A 1 6.29 -5.97 5.58
CA MET A 1 6.15 -4.94 4.53
C MET A 1 5.63 -3.59 5.04
N GLN A 2 4.82 -3.52 6.10
CA GLN A 2 4.30 -2.24 6.64
C GLN A 2 5.36 -1.19 7.02
N ALA A 3 6.53 -1.60 7.52
CA ALA A 3 7.61 -0.66 7.85
C ALA A 3 8.14 0.09 6.61
N THR A 4 8.24 -0.60 5.48
CA THR A 4 8.66 -0.01 4.19
C THR A 4 7.60 0.95 3.66
N ALA A 5 6.31 0.61 3.78
CA ALA A 5 5.22 1.49 3.36
C ALA A 5 5.20 2.81 4.16
N LYS A 6 5.32 2.73 5.49
CA LYS A 6 5.43 3.92 6.35
C LYS A 6 6.64 4.79 6.01
N TYR A 7 7.77 4.14 5.71
CA TYR A 7 8.98 4.86 5.31
C TYR A 7 8.81 5.61 3.98
N ILE A 8 8.19 4.98 2.98
CA ILE A 8 7.91 5.61 1.68
C ILE A 8 6.94 6.78 1.85
N GLU A 9 5.91 6.63 2.69
CA GLU A 9 4.95 7.69 2.99
C GLU A 9 5.63 8.91 3.63
N GLU A 10 6.47 8.68 4.64
CA GLU A 10 7.18 9.75 5.34
C GLU A 10 8.19 10.47 4.42
N LEU A 11 8.94 9.71 3.62
CA LEU A 11 9.91 10.27 2.67
C LEU A 11 9.22 11.08 1.57
N SER A 12 8.14 10.58 0.99
CA SER A 12 7.37 11.32 -0.03
C SER A 12 6.76 12.61 0.52
N GLY A 13 6.33 12.61 1.78
CA GLY A 13 5.88 13.82 2.47
C GLY A 13 6.99 14.86 2.63
N GLN A 14 8.18 14.43 3.05
CA GLN A 14 9.36 15.30 3.18
C GLN A 14 9.77 15.91 1.83
N LEU A 15 9.77 15.10 0.76
CA LEU A 15 10.11 15.55 -0.59
C LEU A 15 9.07 16.53 -1.14
N SER A 16 7.78 16.32 -0.85
CA SER A 16 6.71 17.25 -1.26
C SER A 16 6.91 18.63 -0.61
N GLN A 17 7.16 18.66 0.70
CA GLN A 17 7.43 19.92 1.42
C GLN A 17 8.68 20.64 0.88
N LEU A 18 9.74 19.88 0.57
CA LEU A 18 10.93 20.43 -0.03
C LEU A 18 10.62 21.01 -1.42
N ALA A 19 9.90 20.27 -2.27
CA ALA A 19 9.49 20.75 -3.59
C ALA A 19 8.67 22.05 -3.52
N GLU A 20 7.76 22.18 -2.55
CA GLU A 20 7.01 23.43 -2.31
C GLU A 20 7.93 24.60 -1.96
N GLN A 21 8.92 24.40 -1.10
CA GLN A 21 9.88 25.44 -0.70
C GLN A 21 10.71 25.98 -1.88
N TYR A 22 11.03 25.12 -2.85
CA TYR A 22 11.76 25.51 -4.07
C TYR A 22 10.84 25.96 -5.22
N GLY A 23 9.52 26.07 -4.98
CA GLY A 23 8.55 26.48 -6.00
C GLY A 23 8.26 25.42 -7.06
N LEU A 24 8.67 24.17 -6.84
CA LEU A 24 8.43 23.03 -7.72
C LEU A 24 7.02 22.45 -7.49
N ARG A 25 5.99 23.26 -7.76
CA ARG A 25 4.59 22.93 -7.45
C ARG A 25 4.10 21.64 -8.08
N ASP A 26 4.44 21.40 -9.33
CA ASP A 26 4.03 20.18 -10.04
C ASP A 26 4.67 18.93 -9.42
N LEU A 27 5.94 19.03 -9.01
CA LEU A 27 6.63 17.94 -8.33
C LEU A 27 6.02 17.65 -6.96
N ALA A 28 5.70 18.69 -6.17
CA ALA A 28 5.03 18.52 -4.89
C ALA A 28 3.66 17.83 -5.06
N TYR A 29 2.88 18.26 -6.04
CA TYR A 29 1.60 17.64 -6.37
C TYR A 29 1.74 16.16 -6.73
N LEU A 30 2.69 15.82 -7.62
CA LEU A 30 2.94 14.44 -8.02
C LEU A 30 3.38 13.55 -6.86
N LEU A 31 4.23 14.07 -5.97
CA LEU A 31 4.68 13.34 -4.78
C LEU A 31 3.53 13.08 -3.81
N LYS A 32 2.63 14.05 -3.64
CA LYS A 32 1.43 13.88 -2.83
C LYS A 32 0.49 12.84 -3.43
N LEU A 33 0.22 12.92 -4.73
CA LEU A 33 -0.64 11.98 -5.45
C LEU A 33 -0.10 10.54 -5.36
N ALA A 34 1.20 10.35 -5.61
CA ALA A 34 1.83 9.03 -5.52
C ALA A 34 1.76 8.43 -4.10
N THR A 35 1.80 9.27 -3.06
CA THR A 35 1.66 8.82 -1.67
C THR A 35 0.24 8.34 -1.38
N GLU A 36 -0.77 9.05 -1.88
CA GLU A 36 -2.18 8.68 -1.74
C GLU A 36 -2.48 7.37 -2.47
N GLU A 37 -1.97 7.19 -3.69
CA GLU A 37 -2.09 5.94 -4.45
C GLU A 37 -1.39 4.76 -3.75
N ALA A 38 -0.18 4.96 -3.23
CA ALA A 38 0.55 3.92 -2.51
C ALA A 38 -0.18 3.48 -1.23
N ARG A 39 -0.79 4.42 -0.48
CA ARG A 39 -1.60 4.08 0.69
C ARG A 39 -2.82 3.25 0.30
N SER A 40 -3.55 3.67 -0.74
CA SER A 40 -4.73 2.96 -1.22
C SER A 40 -4.41 1.53 -1.68
N ALA A 41 -3.29 1.33 -2.38
CA ALA A 41 -2.83 0.01 -2.80
C ALA A 41 -2.50 -0.92 -1.62
N VAL A 42 -1.92 -0.37 -0.54
CA VAL A 42 -1.62 -1.16 0.67
C VAL A 42 -2.90 -1.53 1.43
N GLU A 43 -3.88 -0.61 1.50
CA GLU A 43 -5.18 -0.89 2.11
C GLU A 43 -5.94 -1.99 1.35
N GLN A 44 -5.97 -1.93 0.02
CA GLN A 44 -6.57 -2.97 -0.82
C GLN A 44 -5.86 -4.32 -0.67
N ALA A 45 -4.52 -4.32 -0.65
CA ALA A 45 -3.75 -5.54 -0.45
C ALA A 45 -3.93 -6.15 0.96
N ALA A 46 -4.35 -5.36 1.95
CA ALA A 46 -4.67 -5.86 3.29
C ALA A 46 -6.07 -6.51 3.35
N ASP A 47 -7.01 -6.07 2.50
CA ASP A 47 -8.39 -6.57 2.43
C ASP A 47 -8.51 -7.86 1.59
N GLU A 48 -7.61 -8.06 0.62
CA GLU A 48 -7.55 -9.29 -0.20
C GLU A 48 -6.79 -10.47 0.45
N ALA A 49 -6.40 -10.36 1.72
CA ALA A 49 -5.78 -11.48 2.42
C ALA A 49 -6.74 -12.71 2.38
N PRO A 50 -6.30 -13.85 1.81
CA PRO A 50 -7.20 -14.94 1.48
C PRO A 50 -7.80 -15.50 2.76
N SER A 51 -9.11 -15.31 2.93
CA SER A 51 -9.91 -16.13 3.81
C SER A 51 -9.75 -17.56 3.29
N ALA A 52 -8.91 -18.35 3.96
CA ALA A 52 -8.72 -19.75 3.68
C ALA A 52 -10.05 -20.47 3.93
N SER A 53 -10.92 -20.46 2.92
CA SER A 53 -11.95 -21.46 2.71
C SER A 53 -11.24 -22.77 2.36
N ASP A 54 -10.59 -23.38 3.35
CA ASP A 54 -10.06 -24.73 3.23
C ASP A 54 -11.23 -25.70 3.45
N GLY A 55 -12.04 -25.82 2.40
CA GLY A 55 -13.03 -26.88 2.26
C GLY A 55 -12.30 -28.19 2.02
N THR A 56 -11.78 -28.79 3.09
CA THR A 56 -11.18 -30.13 3.04
C THR A 56 -12.29 -31.16 2.82
N HIS A 57 -12.40 -31.57 1.56
CA HIS A 57 -12.83 -32.88 1.12
C HIS A 57 -12.31 -33.98 2.05
N ASP A 58 -13.15 -34.52 2.94
CA ASP A 58 -12.90 -35.83 3.54
C ASP A 58 -13.68 -36.89 2.76
N SER A 59 -13.05 -37.34 1.68
CA SER A 59 -13.44 -38.53 0.93
C SER A 59 -13.08 -39.76 1.76
N SER A 60 -13.82 -40.07 2.83
CA SER A 60 -13.65 -41.32 3.57
C SER A 60 -14.38 -42.47 2.84
N SER A 61 -13.71 -42.98 1.81
CA SER A 61 -14.12 -44.16 1.06
C SER A 61 -13.72 -45.43 1.83
N ARG A 62 -14.73 -45.96 2.51
CA ARG A 62 -14.92 -47.33 3.02
C ARG A 62 -14.06 -48.41 2.31
N ALA A 63 -13.28 -49.15 3.11
CA ALA A 63 -12.71 -50.46 2.80
C ALA A 63 -12.90 -51.40 3.99
#